data_AF-A0A212FHT7-F1
#
_entry.id   AF-A0A212FHT7-F1
#
_cell.length_a   1.000
_cell.length_b   1.000
_cell.length_c   1.000
_cell.angle_alpha   90.00
_cell.angle_beta   90.00
_cell.angle_gamma   90.00
#
_symmetry.space_group_name_H-M   'P 1'
#
loop_
_entity.id
_entity.type
_entity.pdbx_description
1 polymer ?
#
loop_
_entity_poly.entity_id
_entity_poly.type
_entity_poly.pdbx_seq_one_letter_code
_entity_poly.pdbx_strand_id
1 'polypeptide(L)'
;MARASRVFPALLLHINLLIVLFAGAMLATAARLKWDPSAYIPARELLPAEYRSAAWVLPATGLSLLLLAHLALTALSSRPAARRVMLIVYSSLMGVLVWCCVWWGMWISVRVSRWARGPTASDLNHALALQDDLHPLLQHLARFHPLPEKVHRLIQEADRDLPRNVYVLLASSAAVVVLQTTAAVVALGAALSAPPTPRRARRDNDVLAYSNTTTYTPLRNNGIRKLRLGARLPLAGAIGPEEETNGGRLLRLTTDVNHEPHAGITPAFFFIAPSASSRH
;
A
#
# COMPACT_ATOMS: atom_id res chain seq x y z
N MET A 1 -26.03 22.84 -2.27
CA MET A 1 -24.94 22.31 -3.13
C MET A 1 -23.52 22.55 -2.59
N ALA A 2 -23.21 23.69 -1.96
CA ALA A 2 -21.86 24.00 -1.43
C ALA A 2 -21.36 23.12 -0.26
N ARG A 3 -22.25 22.42 0.46
CA ARG A 3 -21.84 21.47 1.52
C ARG A 3 -21.40 20.11 0.95
N ALA A 4 -22.06 19.62 -0.10
CA ALA A 4 -21.73 18.35 -0.73
C ALA A 4 -20.31 18.35 -1.35
N SER A 5 -19.86 19.49 -1.87
CA SER A 5 -18.52 19.62 -2.49
C SER A 5 -17.36 19.47 -1.50
N ARG A 6 -17.59 19.64 -0.19
CA ARG A 6 -16.57 19.45 0.86
C ARG A 6 -16.61 18.06 1.50
N VAL A 7 -17.74 17.36 1.42
CA VAL A 7 -17.91 16.03 2.01
C VAL A 7 -17.17 14.95 1.21
N PHE A 8 -17.26 14.99 -0.13
CA PHE A 8 -16.61 13.98 -0.98
C PHE A 8 -15.08 13.89 -0.80
N PRO A 9 -14.31 15.00 -0.77
CA PRO A 9 -12.87 14.95 -0.53
C PRO A 9 -12.50 14.35 0.84
N ALA A 10 -13.22 14.75 1.89
CA ALA A 10 -12.95 14.29 3.25
C ALA A 10 -13.23 12.78 3.36
N LEU A 11 -14.36 12.33 2.81
CA LEU A 11 -14.77 10.93 2.84
C LEU A 11 -13.82 10.07 2.00
N LEU A 12 -13.40 10.54 0.82
CA LEU A 12 -12.41 9.85 -0.02
C LEU A 12 -11.07 9.70 0.71
N LEU A 13 -10.64 10.71 1.47
CA LEU A 13 -9.41 10.64 2.27
C LEU A 13 -9.51 9.60 3.39
N HIS A 14 -10.60 9.58 4.15
CA HIS A 14 -10.81 8.59 5.22
C HIS A 14 -10.86 7.17 4.69
N ILE A 15 -11.59 6.94 3.59
CA ILE A 15 -11.65 5.62 2.96
C ILE A 15 -10.26 5.20 2.46
N ASN A 16 -9.51 6.07 1.80
CA ASN A 16 -8.17 5.73 1.33
C ASN A 16 -7.20 5.48 2.50
N LEU A 17 -7.35 6.16 3.63
CA LEU A 17 -6.54 5.88 4.83
C LEU A 17 -6.81 4.47 5.38
N LEU A 18 -8.08 4.05 5.43
CA LEU A 18 -8.44 2.68 5.80
C LEU A 18 -7.90 1.66 4.77
N ILE A 19 -8.00 1.96 3.47
CA ILE A 19 -7.46 1.11 2.42
C ILE A 19 -5.94 0.95 2.56
N VAL A 20 -5.20 2.02 2.88
CA VAL A 20 -3.75 1.97 3.12
C VAL A 20 -3.41 1.07 4.31
N LEU A 21 -4.21 1.12 5.39
CA LEU A 21 -4.03 0.23 6.54
C LEU A 21 -4.18 -1.24 6.12
N PHE A 22 -5.23 -1.58 5.38
CA PHE A 22 -5.42 -2.94 4.86
C PHE A 22 -4.35 -3.34 3.85
N ALA A 23 -3.90 -2.42 2.99
CA ALA A 23 -2.81 -2.67 2.05
C ALA A 23 -1.50 -3.02 2.79
N GLY A 24 -1.20 -2.30 3.88
CA GLY A 24 -0.08 -2.62 4.76
C GLY A 24 -0.21 -4.01 5.38
N ALA A 25 -1.39 -4.36 5.88
CA ALA A 25 -1.65 -5.70 6.41
C ALA A 25 -1.51 -6.81 5.34
N MET A 26 -1.96 -6.56 4.11
CA MET A 26 -1.78 -7.48 2.98
C MET A 26 -0.31 -7.66 2.63
N LEU A 27 0.49 -6.59 2.62
CA LEU A 27 1.92 -6.64 2.38
C LEU A 27 2.67 -7.36 3.50
N ALA A 28 2.30 -7.13 4.76
CA ALA A 28 2.84 -7.85 5.91
C ALA A 28 2.50 -9.36 5.85
N THR A 29 1.30 -9.68 5.37
CA THR A 29 0.87 -11.08 5.16
C THR A 29 1.64 -11.72 4.00
N ALA A 30 1.82 -11.01 2.88
CA ALA A 30 2.62 -11.45 1.76
C ALA A 30 4.09 -11.68 2.14
N ALA A 31 4.64 -10.76 2.92
CA ALA A 31 5.97 -10.82 3.51
C ALA A 31 6.13 -12.10 4.34
N ARG A 32 5.21 -12.35 5.27
CA ARG A 32 5.20 -13.58 6.08
C ARG A 32 5.07 -14.83 5.22
N LEU A 33 4.16 -14.83 4.24
CA LEU A 33 3.98 -15.95 3.33
C LEU A 33 5.26 -16.28 2.56
N LYS A 34 6.09 -15.28 2.23
CA LYS A 34 7.33 -15.46 1.49
C LYS A 34 8.54 -15.79 2.39
N TRP A 35 8.63 -15.19 3.56
CA TRP A 35 9.81 -15.28 4.45
C TRP A 35 9.67 -16.30 5.58
N ASP A 36 8.46 -16.69 5.95
CA ASP A 36 8.20 -17.77 6.90
C ASP A 36 7.47 -18.95 6.22
N PRO A 37 8.22 -19.81 5.52
CA PRO A 37 7.63 -20.96 4.84
C PRO A 37 7.09 -22.01 5.81
N SER A 38 7.49 -21.97 7.08
CA SER A 38 7.09 -22.96 8.09
C SER A 38 5.64 -22.77 8.55
N ALA A 39 5.17 -21.52 8.58
CA ALA A 39 3.80 -21.18 8.97
C ALA A 39 2.72 -21.67 7.99
N TYR A 40 3.10 -22.03 6.75
CA TYR A 40 2.15 -22.37 5.67
C TYR A 40 2.49 -23.68 4.94
N ILE A 41 3.26 -24.58 5.57
CA ILE A 41 3.57 -25.91 5.04
C ILE A 41 2.32 -26.64 4.51
N PRO A 42 1.20 -26.76 5.26
CA PRO A 42 0.05 -27.51 4.77
C PRO A 42 -0.56 -26.88 3.51
N ALA A 43 -0.63 -25.54 3.42
CA ALA A 43 -1.13 -24.86 2.22
C ALA A 43 -0.20 -25.07 1.02
N ARG A 44 1.12 -25.12 1.24
CA ARG A 44 2.11 -25.32 0.19
C ARG A 44 2.09 -26.75 -0.38
N GLU A 45 1.93 -27.74 0.48
CA GLU A 45 1.95 -29.16 0.08
C GLU A 45 0.60 -29.59 -0.51
N LEU A 46 -0.52 -29.17 0.09
CA LEU A 46 -1.86 -29.58 -0.35
C LEU A 46 -2.35 -28.77 -1.56
N LEU A 47 -1.99 -27.49 -1.64
CA LEU A 47 -2.50 -26.52 -2.63
C LEU A 47 -1.37 -25.65 -3.21
N PRO A 48 -0.38 -26.25 -3.91
CA PRO A 48 0.83 -25.56 -4.33
C PRO A 48 0.57 -24.44 -5.34
N ALA A 49 -0.44 -24.60 -6.22
CA ALA A 49 -0.76 -23.60 -7.23
C ALA A 49 -1.42 -22.37 -6.59
N GLU A 50 -2.32 -22.60 -5.65
CA GLU A 50 -3.06 -21.60 -4.90
C GLU A 50 -2.08 -20.81 -4.02
N TYR A 51 -1.18 -21.50 -3.31
CA TYR A 51 -0.12 -20.89 -2.53
C TYR A 51 0.78 -19.97 -3.38
N ARG A 52 1.27 -20.47 -4.53
CA ARG A 52 2.10 -19.66 -5.45
C ARG A 52 1.34 -18.45 -5.97
N SER A 53 0.07 -18.62 -6.31
CA SER A 53 -0.75 -17.50 -6.77
C SER A 53 -0.93 -16.45 -5.66
N ALA A 54 -1.19 -16.85 -4.42
CA ALA A 54 -1.34 -15.96 -3.28
C ALA A 54 -0.05 -15.18 -3.00
N ALA A 55 1.12 -15.84 -3.10
CA ALA A 55 2.42 -15.21 -2.92
C ALA A 55 2.71 -14.08 -3.92
N TRP A 56 2.06 -14.07 -5.10
CA TRP A 56 2.17 -12.99 -6.08
C TRP A 56 1.02 -11.99 -6.00
N VAL A 57 -0.21 -12.47 -5.82
CA VAL A 57 -1.43 -11.65 -5.82
C VAL A 57 -1.49 -10.75 -4.59
N LEU A 58 -1.19 -11.24 -3.38
CA LEU A 58 -1.23 -10.42 -2.17
C LEU A 58 -0.30 -9.20 -2.23
N PRO A 59 1.00 -9.33 -2.60
CA PRO A 59 1.87 -8.15 -2.68
C PRO A 59 1.51 -7.24 -3.85
N ALA A 60 1.13 -7.80 -5.01
CA ALA A 60 0.74 -6.99 -6.16
C ALA A 60 -0.51 -6.14 -5.86
N THR A 61 -1.52 -6.74 -5.20
CA THR A 61 -2.74 -6.03 -4.79
C THR A 61 -2.45 -5.00 -3.70
N GLY A 62 -1.65 -5.35 -2.67
CA GLY A 62 -1.23 -4.39 -1.63
C GLY A 62 -0.49 -3.18 -2.20
N LEU A 63 0.48 -3.39 -3.08
CA LEU A 63 1.20 -2.29 -3.75
C LEU A 63 0.28 -1.46 -4.64
N SER A 64 -0.63 -2.11 -5.37
CA SER A 64 -1.61 -1.41 -6.21
C SER A 64 -2.50 -0.51 -5.37
N LEU A 65 -2.99 -0.98 -4.22
CA LEU A 65 -3.80 -0.17 -3.30
C LEU A 65 -3.03 1.04 -2.77
N LEU A 66 -1.75 0.89 -2.43
CA LEU A 66 -0.91 2.02 -2.03
C LEU A 66 -0.74 3.04 -3.15
N LEU A 67 -0.46 2.59 -4.38
CA LEU A 67 -0.33 3.46 -5.55
C LEU A 67 -1.64 4.20 -5.85
N LEU A 68 -2.78 3.51 -5.77
CA LEU A 68 -4.08 4.11 -5.99
C LEU A 68 -4.44 5.13 -4.89
N ALA A 69 -4.06 4.88 -3.63
CA ALA A 69 -4.23 5.86 -2.56
C ALA A 69 -3.41 7.14 -2.82
N HIS A 70 -2.19 7.00 -3.33
CA HIS A 70 -1.38 8.15 -3.78
C HIS A 70 -2.03 8.86 -4.98
N LEU A 71 -2.59 8.12 -5.92
CA LEU A 71 -3.34 8.69 -7.05
C LEU A 71 -4.55 9.51 -6.56
N ALA A 72 -5.29 9.01 -5.56
CA ALA A 72 -6.39 9.75 -4.97
C ALA A 72 -5.92 11.05 -4.29
N LEU A 73 -4.82 10.99 -3.52
CA LEU A 73 -4.25 12.17 -2.86
C LEU A 73 -3.78 13.22 -3.88
N THR A 74 -3.05 12.79 -4.91
CA THR A 74 -2.58 13.68 -5.99
C THR A 74 -3.74 14.26 -6.81
N ALA A 75 -4.84 13.53 -6.98
CA ALA A 75 -6.05 14.04 -7.61
C ALA A 75 -6.67 15.19 -6.79
N LEU A 76 -6.63 15.12 -5.46
CA LEU A 76 -7.17 16.15 -4.57
C LEU A 76 -6.35 17.45 -4.58
N SER A 77 -5.03 17.36 -4.78
CA SER A 77 -4.15 18.54 -4.90
C SER A 77 -4.08 19.12 -6.32
N SER A 78 -4.67 18.45 -7.30
CA SER A 78 -4.58 18.82 -8.72
C SER A 78 -5.59 19.89 -9.13
N ARG A 79 -5.29 20.56 -10.26
CA ARG A 79 -6.20 21.51 -10.92
C ARG A 79 -7.55 20.85 -11.24
N PRO A 80 -8.67 21.60 -11.24
CA PRO A 80 -10.02 21.01 -11.35
C PRO A 80 -10.23 20.16 -12.61
N ALA A 81 -9.65 20.54 -13.76
CA ALA A 81 -9.73 19.76 -14.99
C ALA A 81 -8.97 18.42 -14.90
N ALA A 82 -7.75 18.43 -14.34
CA ALA A 82 -6.94 17.23 -14.15
C ALA A 82 -7.53 16.32 -13.05
N ARG A 83 -8.06 16.91 -11.98
CA ARG A 83 -8.71 16.21 -10.88
C ARG A 83 -9.85 15.31 -11.36
N ARG A 84 -10.71 15.81 -12.26
CA ARG A 84 -11.82 15.01 -12.81
C ARG A 84 -11.31 13.75 -13.53
N VAL A 85 -10.31 13.90 -14.39
CA VAL A 85 -9.72 12.79 -15.15
C VAL A 85 -9.06 11.79 -14.19
N MET A 86 -8.27 12.28 -13.23
CA MET A 86 -7.59 11.42 -12.25
C MET A 86 -8.58 10.64 -11.36
N LEU A 87 -9.71 11.23 -10.97
CA LEU A 87 -10.75 10.54 -10.21
C LEU A 87 -11.47 9.46 -11.04
N ILE A 88 -11.68 9.70 -12.34
CA ILE A 88 -12.24 8.68 -13.25
C ILE A 88 -11.25 7.52 -13.41
N VAL A 89 -9.96 7.81 -13.62
CA VAL A 89 -8.90 6.79 -13.71
C VAL A 89 -8.77 6.02 -12.41
N TYR A 90 -8.82 6.69 -11.26
CA TYR A 90 -8.82 6.03 -9.96
C TYR A 90 -10.02 5.10 -9.81
N SER A 91 -11.23 5.55 -10.16
CA SER A 91 -12.45 4.75 -10.07
C SER A 91 -12.42 3.55 -11.00
N SER A 92 -11.89 3.68 -12.23
CA SER A 92 -11.79 2.57 -13.17
C SER A 92 -10.76 1.55 -12.70
N LEU A 93 -9.60 2.00 -12.21
CA LEU A 93 -8.57 1.11 -11.66
C LEU A 93 -9.06 0.36 -10.40
N MET A 94 -9.79 1.03 -9.50
CA MET A 94 -10.42 0.34 -8.36
C MET A 94 -11.44 -0.70 -8.83
N GLY A 95 -12.27 -0.38 -9.83
CA GLY A 95 -13.23 -1.33 -10.39
C GLY A 95 -12.56 -2.58 -10.98
N VAL A 96 -11.48 -2.40 -11.74
CA VAL A 96 -10.67 -3.51 -12.27
C VAL A 96 -10.06 -4.34 -11.14
N LEU A 97 -9.55 -3.69 -10.10
CA LEU A 97 -8.96 -4.38 -8.95
C LEU A 97 -10.00 -5.24 -8.21
N VAL A 98 -11.20 -4.70 -7.96
CA VAL A 98 -12.32 -5.45 -7.36
C VAL A 98 -12.68 -6.65 -8.23
N TRP A 99 -12.79 -6.45 -9.55
CA TRP A 99 -13.08 -7.55 -10.48
C TRP A 99 -12.03 -8.65 -10.42
N CYS A 100 -10.74 -8.29 -10.42
CA CYS A 100 -9.65 -9.25 -10.28
C CYS A 100 -9.70 -9.98 -8.93
N CYS A 101 -10.01 -9.29 -7.83
CA CYS A 101 -10.16 -9.90 -6.50
C CYS A 101 -11.31 -10.92 -6.47
N VAL A 102 -12.48 -10.57 -7.01
CA VAL A 102 -13.65 -11.47 -7.06
C VAL A 102 -13.35 -12.67 -7.95
N TRP A 103 -12.77 -12.44 -9.13
CA TRP A 103 -12.39 -13.50 -10.05
C TRP A 103 -11.39 -14.49 -9.43
N TRP A 104 -10.33 -13.96 -8.79
CA TRP A 104 -9.33 -14.79 -8.12
C TRP A 104 -9.92 -15.53 -6.92
N GLY A 105 -10.74 -14.87 -6.11
CA GLY A 105 -11.43 -15.50 -4.97
C GLY A 105 -12.38 -16.62 -5.41
N MET A 106 -13.11 -16.42 -6.51
CA MET A 106 -13.95 -17.45 -7.13
C MET A 106 -13.11 -18.62 -7.63
N TRP A 107 -12.01 -18.34 -8.33
CA TRP A 107 -11.09 -19.38 -8.81
C TRP A 107 -10.53 -20.22 -7.67
N ILE A 108 -10.05 -19.60 -6.58
CA ILE A 108 -9.58 -20.33 -5.38
C ILE A 108 -10.70 -21.18 -4.78
N SER A 109 -11.90 -20.62 -4.63
CA SER A 109 -13.03 -21.34 -4.03
C SER A 109 -13.40 -22.59 -4.83
N VAL A 110 -13.40 -22.49 -6.16
CA VAL A 110 -13.62 -23.64 -7.06
C VAL A 110 -12.50 -24.67 -6.93
N ARG A 111 -11.23 -24.23 -6.80
CA ARG A 111 -10.09 -25.14 -6.64
C ARG A 111 -10.12 -25.87 -5.31
N VAL A 112 -10.35 -25.15 -4.22
CA VAL A 112 -10.47 -25.72 -2.86
C VAL A 112 -11.65 -26.68 -2.78
N SER A 113 -12.81 -26.34 -3.33
CA SER A 113 -13.98 -27.24 -3.34
C SER A 113 -13.81 -28.48 -4.23
N ARG A 114 -12.97 -28.42 -5.27
CA ARG A 114 -12.59 -29.60 -6.05
C ARG A 114 -11.60 -30.47 -5.28
N TRP A 115 -10.60 -29.86 -4.64
CA TRP A 115 -9.65 -30.56 -3.80
C TRP A 115 -10.34 -31.27 -2.63
N ALA A 116 -11.28 -30.60 -1.95
CA ALA A 116 -12.04 -31.16 -0.82
C ALA A 116 -12.90 -32.38 -1.20
N ARG A 117 -13.22 -32.55 -2.49
CA ARG A 117 -13.95 -33.72 -3.02
C ARG A 117 -13.03 -34.77 -3.63
N GLY A 118 -11.72 -34.52 -3.67
CA GLY A 118 -10.72 -35.40 -4.24
C GLY A 118 -10.21 -36.46 -3.25
N PRO A 119 -9.54 -37.50 -3.76
CA PRO A 119 -8.98 -38.58 -2.93
C PRO A 119 -7.90 -38.09 -1.95
N THR A 120 -7.16 -37.05 -2.30
CA THR A 120 -6.15 -36.47 -1.42
C THR A 120 -6.74 -35.86 -0.14
N ALA A 121 -7.97 -35.34 -0.21
CA ALA A 121 -8.66 -34.83 0.97
C ALA A 121 -9.15 -35.98 1.87
N SER A 122 -9.58 -37.12 1.30
CA SER A 122 -9.91 -38.30 2.11
C SER A 122 -8.68 -38.90 2.78
N ASP A 123 -7.53 -38.93 2.10
CA ASP A 123 -6.27 -39.41 2.68
C ASP A 123 -5.82 -38.50 3.83
N LEU A 124 -5.95 -37.18 3.67
CA LEU A 124 -5.68 -36.22 4.73
C LEU A 124 -6.64 -36.40 5.92
N ASN A 125 -7.94 -36.54 5.65
CA ASN A 125 -8.92 -36.78 6.72
C ASN A 125 -8.64 -38.10 7.46
N HIS A 126 -8.18 -39.12 6.74
CA HIS A 126 -7.77 -40.39 7.34
C HIS A 126 -6.49 -40.22 8.18
N ALA A 127 -5.51 -39.46 7.70
CA ALA A 127 -4.30 -39.13 8.45
C ALA A 127 -4.59 -38.29 9.70
N LEU A 128 -5.54 -37.35 9.61
CA LEU A 128 -6.04 -36.57 10.75
C LEU A 128 -6.79 -37.45 11.74
N ALA A 129 -7.60 -38.40 11.29
CA ALA A 129 -8.24 -39.37 12.19
C ALA A 129 -7.19 -40.27 12.88
N LEU A 130 -6.14 -40.68 12.17
CA LEU A 130 -5.01 -41.42 12.76
C LEU A 130 -4.24 -40.58 13.79
N GLN A 131 -4.27 -39.26 13.68
CA GLN A 131 -3.64 -38.37 14.65
C GLN A 131 -4.30 -38.48 16.04
N ASP A 132 -5.62 -38.67 16.08
CA ASP A 132 -6.37 -38.89 17.32
C ASP A 132 -5.92 -40.19 18.01
N ASP A 133 -5.60 -41.22 17.22
CA ASP A 133 -5.07 -42.51 17.71
C ASP A 133 -3.58 -42.44 18.09
N LEU A 134 -2.82 -41.54 17.49
CA LEU A 134 -1.40 -41.27 17.80
C LEU A 134 -1.22 -40.42 19.07
N HIS A 135 -2.27 -39.70 19.48
CA HIS A 135 -2.25 -38.88 20.68
C HIS A 135 -1.83 -39.63 21.97
N PRO A 136 -2.41 -40.80 22.32
CA PRO A 136 -2.00 -41.56 23.50
C PRO A 136 -0.55 -42.06 23.42
N LEU A 137 -0.04 -42.37 22.22
CA LEU A 137 1.36 -42.78 22.02
C LEU A 137 2.32 -41.62 22.25
N LEU A 138 1.98 -40.41 21.78
CA LEU A 138 2.75 -39.19 22.05
C LEU A 138 2.76 -38.81 23.53
N GLN A 139 1.65 -39.02 24.25
CA GLN A 139 1.61 -38.84 25.70
C GLN A 139 2.50 -39.85 26.43
N HIS A 140 2.60 -41.08 25.92
CA HIS A 140 3.50 -42.08 26.49
C HIS A 140 4.98 -41.71 26.25
N LEU A 141 5.29 -41.20 25.05
CA LEU A 141 6.63 -40.71 24.71
C LEU A 141 7.01 -39.43 25.45
N ALA A 142 6.03 -38.59 25.81
CA ALA A 142 6.24 -37.35 26.56
C ALA A 142 6.87 -37.60 27.94
N ARG A 143 6.71 -38.80 28.50
CA ARG A 143 7.38 -39.21 29.75
C ARG A 143 8.90 -39.27 29.62
N PHE A 144 9.41 -39.46 28.40
CA PHE A 144 10.83 -39.62 28.12
C PHE A 144 11.44 -38.37 27.45
N HIS A 145 10.62 -37.52 26.82
CA HIS A 145 11.09 -36.29 26.19
C HIS A 145 10.02 -35.18 26.26
N PRO A 146 10.34 -33.92 26.60
CA PRO A 146 9.34 -32.83 26.70
C PRO A 146 8.91 -32.21 25.36
N LEU A 147 9.39 -32.72 24.22
CA LEU A 147 9.07 -32.19 22.89
C LEU A 147 7.64 -32.53 22.40
N PRO A 148 7.12 -33.76 22.59
CA PRO A 148 5.78 -34.14 22.14
C PRO A 148 4.67 -33.29 22.75
N GLU A 149 4.81 -32.88 24.01
CA GLU A 149 3.81 -32.08 24.70
C GLU A 149 3.73 -30.64 24.16
N LYS A 150 4.88 -30.04 23.81
CA LYS A 150 4.92 -28.72 23.14
C LYS A 150 4.29 -28.78 21.75
N VAL A 151 4.60 -29.81 20.97
CA VAL A 151 4.01 -30.01 19.64
C VAL A 151 2.51 -30.22 19.75
N HIS A 152 2.05 -31.01 20.73
CA HIS A 152 0.63 -31.25 20.94
C HIS A 152 -0.12 -29.98 21.32
N ARG A 153 0.43 -29.14 22.21
CA ARG A 153 -0.16 -27.82 22.51
C ARG A 153 -0.27 -26.94 21.28
N LEU A 154 0.79 -26.85 20.47
CA LEU A 154 0.79 -26.04 19.25
C LEU A 154 -0.27 -26.51 18.25
N ILE A 155 -0.47 -27.82 18.12
CA ILE A 155 -1.51 -28.41 17.28
C ILE A 155 -2.91 -28.05 17.81
N GLN A 156 -3.16 -28.24 19.11
CA GLN A 156 -4.46 -27.91 19.70
C GLN A 156 -4.79 -26.42 19.61
N GLU A 157 -3.78 -25.56 19.80
CA GLU A 157 -3.94 -24.11 19.68
C GLU A 157 -4.24 -23.71 18.22
N ALA A 158 -3.51 -24.30 17.26
CA ALA A 158 -3.76 -24.10 15.84
C ALA A 158 -5.16 -24.56 15.41
N ASP A 159 -5.62 -25.72 15.89
CA ASP A 159 -6.93 -26.27 15.54
C ASP A 159 -8.07 -25.42 16.13
N ARG A 160 -7.90 -24.94 17.37
CA ARG A 160 -8.86 -24.04 18.01
C ARG A 160 -8.94 -22.68 17.34
N ASP A 161 -7.82 -22.18 16.83
CA ASP A 161 -7.74 -20.85 16.20
C ASP A 161 -8.05 -20.88 14.70
N LEU A 162 -7.99 -22.04 14.05
CA LEU A 162 -8.29 -22.21 12.63
C LEU A 162 -9.64 -21.60 12.22
N PRO A 163 -10.79 -21.92 12.85
CA PRO A 163 -12.09 -21.37 12.44
C PRO A 163 -12.16 -19.85 12.64
N ARG A 164 -11.51 -19.34 13.70
CA ARG A 164 -11.46 -17.90 14.00
C ARG A 164 -10.64 -17.16 12.96
N ASN A 165 -9.48 -17.69 12.61
CA ASN A 165 -8.59 -17.10 11.62
C ASN A 165 -9.23 -17.06 10.22
N VAL A 166 -9.93 -18.12 9.83
CA VAL A 166 -10.68 -18.15 8.56
C VAL A 166 -11.78 -17.09 8.56
N TYR A 167 -12.54 -16.97 9.65
CA TYR A 167 -13.58 -15.94 9.77
C TYR A 167 -13.02 -14.52 9.66
N VAL A 168 -11.91 -14.23 10.35
CA VAL A 168 -11.25 -12.91 10.28
C VAL A 168 -10.73 -12.62 8.87
N LEU A 169 -10.17 -13.61 8.19
CA LEU A 169 -9.72 -13.47 6.80
C LEU A 169 -10.89 -13.17 5.84
N LEU A 170 -12.01 -13.87 5.98
CA LEU A 170 -13.21 -13.63 5.17
C LEU A 170 -13.83 -12.27 5.48
N ALA A 171 -13.94 -11.89 6.75
CA ALA A 171 -14.49 -10.60 7.14
C ALA A 171 -13.60 -9.43 6.66
N SER A 172 -12.29 -9.54 6.81
CA SER A 172 -11.34 -8.52 6.35
C SER A 172 -11.32 -8.39 4.82
N SER A 173 -11.33 -9.50 4.08
CA SER A 173 -11.43 -9.47 2.62
C SER A 173 -12.74 -8.85 2.14
N ALA A 174 -13.88 -9.18 2.78
CA ALA A 174 -15.16 -8.54 2.49
C ALA A 174 -15.13 -7.04 2.77
N ALA A 175 -14.58 -6.62 3.92
CA ALA A 175 -14.43 -5.22 4.28
C ALA A 175 -13.59 -4.44 3.25
N VAL A 176 -12.50 -5.04 2.76
CA VAL A 176 -11.66 -4.44 1.71
C VAL A 176 -12.43 -4.25 0.41
N VAL A 177 -13.22 -5.23 -0.03
CA VAL A 177 -14.06 -5.12 -1.24
C VAL A 177 -15.11 -4.01 -1.09
N VAL A 178 -15.76 -3.93 0.09
CA VAL A 178 -16.72 -2.86 0.39
C VAL A 178 -16.04 -1.49 0.38
N LEU A 179 -14.85 -1.36 0.97
CA LEU A 179 -14.09 -0.11 0.95
C LEU A 179 -13.68 0.29 -0.47
N GLN A 180 -13.20 -0.64 -1.29
CA GLN A 180 -12.81 -0.36 -2.69
C GLN A 180 -14.00 0.08 -3.54
N THR A 181 -15.13 -0.62 -3.43
CA THR A 181 -16.36 -0.26 -4.16
C THR A 181 -16.91 1.09 -3.71
N THR A 182 -16.93 1.35 -2.41
CA THR A 182 -17.33 2.66 -1.86
C THR A 182 -16.39 3.76 -2.34
N ALA A 183 -15.07 3.53 -2.35
CA ALA A 183 -14.10 4.49 -2.85
C ALA A 183 -14.32 4.83 -4.33
N ALA A 184 -14.56 3.82 -5.17
CA ALA A 184 -14.86 4.00 -6.58
C ALA A 184 -16.15 4.83 -6.79
N VAL A 185 -17.23 4.49 -6.10
CA VAL A 185 -18.51 5.21 -6.18
C VAL A 185 -18.36 6.66 -5.73
N VAL A 186 -17.65 6.91 -4.63
CA VAL A 186 -17.40 8.26 -4.11
C VAL A 186 -16.53 9.07 -5.07
N ALA A 187 -15.49 8.47 -5.65
CA ALA A 187 -14.63 9.13 -6.62
C ALA A 187 -15.39 9.49 -7.91
N LEU A 188 -16.23 8.57 -8.42
CA LEU A 188 -17.06 8.81 -9.58
C LEU A 188 -18.12 9.90 -9.28
N GLY A 189 -18.79 9.84 -8.14
CA GLY A 189 -19.73 10.87 -7.69
C GLY A 189 -19.07 12.25 -7.59
N ALA A 190 -17.84 12.31 -7.07
CA ALA A 190 -17.05 13.54 -7.00
C ALA A 190 -16.65 14.07 -8.40
N ALA A 191 -16.33 13.16 -9.34
CA ALA A 191 -15.98 13.52 -10.72
C ALA A 191 -17.20 14.00 -11.53
N LEU A 192 -18.38 13.46 -11.26
CA LEU A 192 -19.64 13.84 -11.92
C LEU A 192 -20.25 15.12 -11.33
N SER A 193 -20.07 15.35 -10.03
CA SER A 193 -20.58 16.56 -9.34
C SER A 193 -19.71 17.80 -9.59
N ALA A 194 -18.57 17.66 -10.27
CA ALA A 194 -17.72 18.79 -10.62
C ALA A 194 -18.40 19.62 -11.73
N PRO A 195 -18.61 20.93 -11.54
CA PRO A 195 -19.21 21.77 -12.57
C PRO A 195 -18.37 21.71 -13.85
N PRO A 196 -19.00 21.69 -15.03
CA PRO A 196 -18.27 21.73 -16.29
C PRO A 196 -17.37 22.96 -16.27
N THR A 197 -16.05 22.73 -16.32
CA THR A 197 -15.09 23.82 -16.51
C THR A 197 -15.54 24.62 -17.72
N PRO A 198 -15.72 25.94 -17.61
CA PRO A 198 -16.08 26.76 -18.76
C PRO A 198 -14.97 26.57 -19.79
N ARG A 199 -15.30 25.78 -20.81
CA ARG A 199 -14.47 25.55 -21.99
C ARG A 199 -14.27 26.94 -22.56
N ARG A 200 -13.04 27.46 -22.50
CA ARG A 200 -12.61 28.77 -23.02
C ARG A 200 -13.47 29.21 -24.22
N ALA A 201 -14.55 29.94 -23.97
CA ALA A 201 -15.27 30.75 -24.95
C ALA A 201 -14.52 32.10 -25.11
N ARG A 202 -13.18 32.01 -25.12
CA ARG A 202 -12.24 33.13 -25.11
C ARG A 202 -11.03 32.74 -25.94
N ARG A 203 -11.30 32.38 -27.19
CA ARG A 203 -10.28 32.32 -28.25
C ARG A 203 -10.84 32.67 -29.63
N ASP A 204 -12.16 32.59 -29.82
CA ASP A 204 -12.78 32.98 -31.09
C ASP A 204 -13.21 34.47 -31.14
N ASN A 205 -13.33 35.14 -29.99
CA ASN A 205 -13.66 36.58 -29.95
C ASN A 205 -12.43 37.50 -30.11
N ASP A 206 -11.22 37.02 -29.86
CA ASP A 206 -9.99 37.83 -30.01
C ASP A 206 -9.47 37.83 -31.46
N VAL A 207 -9.92 36.89 -32.30
CA VAL A 207 -9.58 36.86 -33.74
C VAL A 207 -10.50 37.77 -34.56
N LEU A 208 -11.73 38.03 -34.09
CA LEU A 208 -12.67 38.95 -34.73
C LEU A 208 -12.55 40.40 -34.22
N ALA A 209 -11.82 40.65 -33.13
CA ALA A 209 -11.58 41.99 -32.62
C ALA A 209 -10.33 42.68 -33.22
N TYR A 210 -9.58 41.99 -34.09
CA TYR A 210 -8.39 42.53 -34.76
C TYR A 210 -8.63 42.96 -36.22
N SER A 211 -9.89 42.98 -36.69
CA SER A 211 -10.24 43.69 -37.93
C SER A 211 -10.83 45.06 -37.59
N ASN A 212 -10.14 46.11 -38.03
CA ASN A 212 -10.61 47.49 -38.18
C ASN A 212 -10.24 48.46 -37.05
N THR A 213 -8.95 48.74 -36.85
CA THR A 213 -8.53 50.09 -36.40
C THR A 213 -7.16 50.45 -36.95
N THR A 214 -7.10 50.77 -38.24
CA THR A 214 -5.95 51.43 -38.86
C THR A 214 -6.00 52.93 -38.52
N THR A 215 -5.64 53.29 -37.29
CA THR A 215 -5.45 54.70 -36.92
C THR A 215 -4.00 55.09 -37.17
N TYR A 216 -3.81 55.88 -38.22
CA TYR A 216 -2.57 56.58 -38.58
C TYR A 216 -2.13 57.48 -37.40
N THR A 217 -1.01 57.16 -36.74
CA THR A 217 -0.31 58.11 -35.87
C THR A 217 0.85 58.74 -36.63
N PRO A 218 0.90 60.08 -36.79
CA PRO A 218 2.02 60.74 -37.44
C PRO A 218 3.27 60.70 -36.56
N LEU A 219 4.40 60.38 -37.19
CA LEU A 219 5.75 60.44 -36.64
C LEU A 219 6.03 61.84 -36.08
N ARG A 220 6.15 61.95 -34.75
CA ARG A 220 6.68 63.15 -34.09
C ARG A 220 8.17 62.98 -33.82
N ASN A 221 8.89 63.91 -34.43
CA ASN A 221 10.32 64.01 -34.64
C ASN A 221 11.16 64.10 -33.34
N ASN A 222 12.41 63.64 -33.49
CA ASN A 222 13.53 63.64 -32.57
C ASN A 222 13.85 65.00 -31.95
N GLY A 223 14.27 65.01 -30.68
CA GLY A 223 14.71 66.22 -29.98
C GLY A 223 15.46 65.97 -28.67
N ILE A 224 16.68 65.42 -28.79
CA ILE A 224 17.90 65.65 -28.00
C ILE A 224 17.78 66.44 -26.67
N ARG A 225 18.23 65.83 -25.55
CA ARG A 225 19.05 66.46 -24.48
C ARG A 225 19.68 65.37 -23.60
N LYS A 226 20.97 65.06 -23.82
CA LYS A 226 22.18 65.56 -23.10
C LYS A 226 22.40 64.96 -21.69
N LEU A 227 23.30 63.98 -21.69
CA LEU A 227 24.30 63.58 -20.70
C LEU A 227 24.49 64.52 -19.48
N ARG A 228 24.58 63.92 -18.28
CA ARG A 228 25.56 64.35 -17.28
C ARG A 228 26.10 63.19 -16.45
N LEU A 229 27.43 63.08 -16.53
CA LEU A 229 28.38 62.24 -15.83
C LEU A 229 28.41 62.52 -14.31
N GLY A 230 28.78 61.51 -13.51
CA GLY A 230 29.27 61.67 -12.13
C GLY A 230 29.04 60.39 -11.31
N ALA A 231 29.92 59.38 -11.34
CA ALA A 231 31.25 59.27 -10.72
C ALA A 231 31.23 58.38 -9.45
N ARG A 232 32.28 57.53 -9.36
CA ARG A 232 32.82 56.81 -8.19
C ARG A 232 32.31 55.40 -7.86
N LEU A 233 33.02 54.43 -8.44
CA LEU A 233 33.59 53.24 -7.77
C LEU A 233 34.51 53.69 -6.60
N PRO A 234 34.73 52.89 -5.53
CA PRO A 234 35.49 51.63 -5.60
C PRO A 234 34.99 50.57 -4.56
N LEU A 235 35.54 49.38 -4.27
CA LEU A 235 36.76 48.64 -4.58
C LEU A 235 36.52 47.16 -4.12
N ALA A 236 37.27 46.22 -4.70
CA ALA A 236 37.80 44.97 -4.12
C ALA A 236 36.82 43.87 -3.61
N GLY A 237 37.10 42.57 -3.75
CA GLY A 237 38.29 41.87 -4.26
C GLY A 237 38.29 40.40 -3.81
N ALA A 238 39.17 39.60 -4.43
CA ALA A 238 39.50 38.18 -4.21
C ALA A 238 38.49 37.16 -4.79
N ILE A 239 38.73 36.41 -5.88
CA ILE A 239 39.89 35.67 -6.43
C ILE A 239 40.38 34.53 -5.53
N GLY A 240 40.28 33.30 -6.05
CA GLY A 240 41.20 32.20 -5.73
C GLY A 240 40.59 30.80 -5.77
N PRO A 241 40.79 30.03 -6.86
CA PRO A 241 40.71 28.57 -6.91
C PRO A 241 42.11 27.93 -6.85
N GLU A 242 42.23 26.68 -6.39
CA GLU A 242 43.22 25.62 -6.71
C GLU A 242 43.01 24.46 -5.71
N GLU A 243 42.86 23.20 -6.14
CA GLU A 243 43.94 22.20 -6.35
C GLU A 243 44.82 22.03 -5.08
N GLU A 244 45.16 20.86 -4.58
CA GLU A 244 45.43 19.56 -5.19
C GLU A 244 45.67 18.54 -4.05
N THR A 245 45.54 17.25 -4.41
CA THR A 245 46.35 16.09 -3.97
C THR A 245 46.61 15.72 -2.49
N ASN A 246 46.47 14.41 -2.30
CA ASN A 246 47.40 13.47 -1.66
C ASN A 246 47.23 13.05 -0.19
N GLY A 247 47.34 11.73 -0.01
CA GLY A 247 48.15 11.17 1.05
C GLY A 247 47.39 10.42 2.13
N GLY A 248 47.25 9.10 1.96
CA GLY A 248 46.63 8.23 2.96
C GLY A 248 47.45 8.02 4.22
N ARG A 249 46.82 7.42 5.24
CA ARG A 249 47.46 6.43 6.10
C ARG A 249 46.43 5.67 6.94
N LEU A 250 46.53 4.34 6.80
CA LEU A 250 46.26 3.32 7.80
C LEU A 250 46.43 3.80 9.25
N LEU A 251 45.44 3.52 10.09
CA LEU A 251 45.67 3.06 11.46
C LEU A 251 44.59 2.05 11.84
N ARG A 252 45.06 0.80 11.93
CA ARG A 252 44.42 -0.36 12.53
C ARG A 252 44.55 -0.19 14.04
N LEU A 253 43.44 -0.08 14.77
CA LEU A 253 43.41 -0.24 16.21
C LEU A 253 42.25 -1.16 16.58
N THR A 254 42.65 -2.38 16.89
CA THR A 254 41.90 -3.39 17.62
C THR A 254 41.65 -2.91 19.04
N THR A 255 40.40 -2.89 19.48
CA THR A 255 40.06 -3.08 20.89
C THR A 255 38.76 -3.87 20.97
N ASP A 256 38.93 -5.10 21.43
CA ASP A 256 37.94 -6.03 21.93
C ASP A 256 37.37 -5.47 23.25
N VAL A 257 36.07 -5.18 23.32
CA VAL A 257 35.35 -5.04 24.60
C VAL A 257 33.89 -5.50 24.41
N ASN A 258 33.59 -6.66 24.99
CA ASN A 258 32.25 -7.11 25.35
C ASN A 258 31.48 -6.04 26.13
N HIS A 259 30.28 -5.65 25.68
CA HIS A 259 29.13 -5.39 26.56
C HIS A 259 27.82 -5.26 25.77
N GLU A 260 26.74 -5.63 26.46
CA GLU A 260 25.41 -6.06 26.00
C GLU A 260 24.59 -5.06 25.18
N PRO A 261 23.60 -5.56 24.39
CA PRO A 261 22.67 -4.72 23.63
C PRO A 261 21.48 -4.25 24.48
N HIS A 262 21.38 -2.93 24.68
CA HIS A 262 20.14 -2.29 25.15
C HIS A 262 19.15 -2.06 24.00
N ALA A 263 17.94 -2.59 24.19
CA ALA A 263 16.60 -2.11 23.79
C ALA A 263 16.51 -1.13 22.60
N GLY A 264 15.78 -1.41 21.52
CA GLY A 264 14.43 -1.98 21.51
C GLY A 264 13.40 -0.88 21.22
N ILE A 265 13.27 -0.47 19.95
CA ILE A 265 12.10 0.26 19.45
C ILE A 265 11.36 -0.69 18.51
N THR A 266 10.41 -1.41 19.09
CA THR A 266 9.48 -2.34 18.45
C THR A 266 8.28 -1.55 17.93
N PRO A 267 7.97 -1.53 16.62
CA PRO A 267 6.62 -1.20 16.17
C PRO A 267 5.69 -2.37 16.51
N ALA A 268 4.59 -2.06 17.20
CA ALA A 268 3.62 -2.98 17.74
C ALA A 268 3.15 -4.06 16.74
N PHE A 269 3.60 -5.29 16.98
CA PHE A 269 3.01 -6.48 16.42
C PHE A 269 1.82 -6.91 17.29
N PHE A 270 0.67 -7.18 16.67
CA PHE A 270 -0.41 -7.95 17.27
C PHE A 270 0.10 -9.37 17.55
N PHE A 271 0.70 -9.55 18.72
CA PHE A 271 0.83 -10.82 19.40
C PHE A 271 -0.36 -10.91 20.37
N ILE A 272 -1.27 -11.85 20.14
CA ILE A 272 -2.17 -12.30 21.21
C ILE A 272 -1.28 -13.12 22.14
N ALA A 273 -0.82 -12.50 23.22
CA ALA A 273 -0.16 -13.18 24.31
C ALA A 273 -1.21 -13.84 25.23
N PRO A 274 -0.92 -15.01 25.81
CA PRO A 274 -1.83 -15.71 26.70
C PRO A 274 -1.97 -14.92 28.02
N SER A 275 -3.23 -14.73 28.44
CA SER A 275 -3.58 -14.18 29.73
C SER A 275 -3.00 -15.04 30.86
N ALA A 276 -1.91 -14.59 31.46
CA ALA A 276 -1.42 -15.12 32.73
C ALA A 276 -2.41 -14.76 33.84
N SER A 277 -3.28 -15.71 34.19
CA SER A 277 -4.05 -15.66 35.44
C SER A 277 -3.14 -16.10 36.58
N SER A 278 -2.84 -15.15 37.47
CA SER A 278 -2.22 -15.39 38.77
C SER A 278 -3.14 -14.80 39.84
N ARG A 279 -3.72 -15.71 40.63
CA ARG A 279 -4.15 -15.57 42.04
C ARG A 279 -5.16 -14.45 42.36
N HIS A 280 -6.40 -14.86 42.65
CA HIS A 280 -6.90 -15.01 44.02
C HIS A 280 -7.97 -16.10 44.05
#